data_AF-A0A0F5FV28-F1
#
_entry.id   AF-A0A0F5FV28-F1
#
_cell.length_a   1.000
_cell.length_b   1.000
_cell.length_c   1.000
_cell.angle_alpha   90.00
_cell.angle_beta   90.00
_cell.angle_gamma   90.00
#
_symmetry.space_group_name_H-M   'P 1'
#
loop_
_entity.id
_entity.type
_entity.pdbx_description
1 polymer ?
#
loop_
_entity_poly.entity_id
_entity_poly.type
_entity_poly.pdbx_seq_one_letter_code
_entity_poly.pdbx_strand_id
1 'polypeptide(L)'
;MTATTGLSTNLLTRDIRGSTDFYQRLTGFELVRSEPWYALLAPGPDSDAQLGLIDWVSEFVPKAARGEAQGSYIEIVVPDVIAALDAVRSFDIEIIEQPGDVHGERAVLRDLDGHVVTLITPQGRFAVPPEQHVG
;
A
#
# COMPACT_ATOMS: atom_id res chain seq x y z
N MET A 1 -8.27 5.53 -31.18
CA MET A 1 -7.92 4.67 -30.02
C MET A 1 -7.29 5.56 -28.98
N THR A 2 -7.80 5.54 -27.74
CA THR A 2 -7.17 6.26 -26.63
C THR A 2 -6.14 5.33 -26.01
N ALA A 3 -4.87 5.74 -25.99
CA ALA A 3 -3.83 5.02 -25.27
C ALA A 3 -3.83 5.48 -23.80
N THR A 4 -3.83 4.53 -22.87
CA THR A 4 -3.63 4.84 -21.45
C THR A 4 -2.17 5.19 -21.24
N THR A 5 -1.89 6.31 -20.59
CA THR A 5 -0.53 6.80 -20.35
C THR A 5 -0.07 6.64 -18.90
N GLY A 6 -0.92 6.13 -18.02
CA GLY A 6 -0.60 5.90 -16.62
C GLY A 6 -1.81 5.41 -15.81
N LEU A 7 -1.52 4.82 -14.66
CA LEU A 7 -2.49 4.39 -13.65
C LEU A 7 -1.89 4.66 -12.27
N SER A 8 -2.67 5.21 -11.36
CA SER A 8 -2.23 5.41 -9.98
C SER A 8 -3.32 5.01 -8.99
N THR A 9 -2.90 4.64 -7.78
CA THR A 9 -3.80 4.41 -6.66
C THR A 9 -3.64 5.55 -5.66
N ASN A 10 -4.75 6.08 -5.15
CA ASN A 10 -4.74 7.15 -4.16
C ASN A 10 -5.40 6.68 -2.87
N LEU A 11 -4.70 6.81 -1.75
CA LEU A 11 -5.20 6.51 -0.42
C LEU A 11 -5.53 7.81 0.31
N LEU A 12 -6.74 7.85 0.89
CA LEU A 12 -7.14 8.96 1.75
C LEU A 12 -6.42 8.85 3.08
N THR A 13 -5.84 9.94 3.56
CA THR A 13 -5.14 9.96 4.84
C THR A 13 -5.53 11.16 5.69
N ARG A 14 -5.49 10.98 7.02
CA ARG A 14 -5.68 12.05 8.01
C ARG A 14 -4.38 12.76 8.39
N ASP A 15 -3.23 12.15 8.09
CA ASP A 15 -1.90 12.73 8.32
C ASP A 15 -0.98 12.43 7.13
N ILE A 16 -0.87 13.40 6.21
CA ILE A 16 -0.02 13.30 5.03
C ILE A 16 1.42 12.96 5.40
N ARG A 17 1.97 13.59 6.44
CA ARG A 17 3.37 13.40 6.81
C ARG A 17 3.59 12.03 7.44
N GLY A 18 2.71 11.62 8.36
CA GLY A 18 2.74 10.31 9.00
C GLY A 18 2.65 9.17 7.98
N SER A 19 1.67 9.24 7.08
CA SER A 19 1.49 8.24 6.02
C SER A 19 2.62 8.24 5.00
N THR A 20 3.19 9.41 4.69
CA THR A 20 4.37 9.50 3.82
C THR A 20 5.56 8.74 4.44
N ASP A 21 5.92 9.03 5.70
CA ASP A 21 7.02 8.34 6.38
C ASP A 21 6.76 6.83 6.49
N PHE A 22 5.52 6.44 6.82
CA PHE A 22 5.11 5.04 6.88
C PHE A 22 5.32 4.32 5.54
N TYR A 23 4.75 4.83 4.44
CA TYR A 23 4.81 4.17 3.14
C TYR A 23 6.22 4.22 2.52
N GLN A 24 7.00 5.28 2.75
CA GLN A 24 8.41 5.30 2.32
C GLN A 24 9.22 4.19 3.01
N ARG A 25 9.02 3.96 4.31
CA ARG A 25 9.70 2.88 5.03
C ARG A 25 9.20 1.50 4.64
N LEU A 26 7.90 1.35 4.44
CA LEU A 26 7.27 0.09 4.07
C LEU A 26 7.71 -0.40 2.68
N THR A 27 7.84 0.53 1.74
CA THR A 27 8.03 0.22 0.31
C THR A 27 9.42 0.53 -0.23
N GLY A 28 10.17 1.41 0.45
CA GLY A 28 11.39 2.00 -0.09
C GLY A 28 11.15 3.03 -1.19
N PHE A 29 9.91 3.45 -1.46
CA PHE A 29 9.61 4.43 -2.50
C PHE A 29 10.15 5.83 -2.17
N GLU A 30 10.47 6.57 -3.23
CA GLU A 30 10.90 7.95 -3.17
C GLU A 30 9.69 8.89 -3.16
N LEU A 31 9.84 10.03 -2.48
CA LEU A 31 8.88 11.13 -2.54
C LEU A 31 9.07 11.91 -3.85
N VAL A 32 8.22 11.63 -4.83
CA VAL A 32 8.28 12.25 -6.17
C VAL A 32 7.63 13.64 -6.17
N ARG A 33 6.56 13.83 -5.38
CA ARG A 33 5.87 15.11 -5.25
C ARG A 33 5.37 15.30 -3.83
N SER A 34 5.43 16.54 -3.35
CA SER A 34 4.94 16.93 -2.03
C SER A 34 4.18 18.24 -2.11
N GLU A 35 2.97 18.25 -1.55
CA GLU A 35 2.07 19.37 -1.37
C GLU A 35 1.45 19.26 0.03
N PRO A 36 0.92 20.35 0.61
CA PRO A 36 0.29 20.28 1.94
C PRO A 36 -0.86 19.26 2.05
N TRP A 37 -1.55 18.99 0.94
CA TRP A 37 -2.73 18.12 0.85
C TRP A 37 -2.47 16.80 0.10
N TYR A 38 -1.23 16.59 -0.39
CA TYR A 38 -0.92 15.45 -1.24
C TYR A 38 0.56 15.08 -1.25
N ALA A 39 0.85 13.78 -1.22
CA ALA A 39 2.17 13.23 -1.51
C ALA A 39 2.07 12.16 -2.59
N LEU A 40 3.08 12.10 -3.46
CA LEU A 40 3.23 11.03 -4.46
C LEU A 40 4.49 10.23 -4.17
N LEU A 41 4.32 8.94 -3.94
CA LEU A 41 5.39 7.98 -3.75
C LEU A 41 5.51 7.06 -4.96
N ALA A 42 6.73 6.79 -5.41
CA ALA A 42 7.03 5.82 -6.46
C ALA A 42 8.47 5.31 -6.35
N PRO A 43 8.84 4.19 -7.00
CA PRO A 43 10.24 3.76 -7.11
C PRO A 43 11.18 4.79 -7.76
N GLY A 44 10.60 5.71 -8.55
CA GLY A 44 11.29 6.82 -9.21
C GLY A 44 10.29 7.68 -9.99
N PRO A 45 10.68 8.89 -10.44
CA PRO A 45 9.76 9.87 -11.03
C PRO A 45 9.08 9.41 -12.32
N ASP A 46 9.72 8.52 -13.08
CA ASP A 46 9.20 7.99 -14.35
C ASP A 46 8.51 6.62 -14.18
N SER A 47 8.28 6.17 -12.94
CA SER A 47 7.62 4.89 -12.69
C SER A 47 6.11 4.97 -12.89
N ASP A 48 5.56 3.95 -13.54
CA ASP A 48 4.12 3.75 -13.65
C ASP A 48 3.49 3.23 -12.34
N ALA A 49 4.29 2.74 -11.40
CA ALA A 49 3.83 2.28 -10.09
C ALA A 49 3.77 3.46 -9.11
N GLN A 50 2.60 4.09 -9.02
CA GLN A 50 2.40 5.32 -8.27
C GLN A 50 1.39 5.16 -7.14
N LEU A 51 1.81 5.57 -5.93
CA LEU A 51 0.98 5.64 -4.73
C LEU A 51 0.80 7.10 -4.32
N GLY A 52 -0.41 7.62 -4.52
CA GLY A 52 -0.82 8.92 -3.99
C GLY A 52 -1.35 8.80 -2.58
N LEU A 53 -0.96 9.73 -1.71
CA LEU A 53 -1.52 9.94 -0.37
C LEU A 53 -2.21 11.29 -0.40
N ILE A 54 -3.52 11.33 -0.20
CA ILE A 54 -4.33 12.55 -0.32
C ILE A 54 -5.08 12.83 0.98
N ASP A 55 -5.11 14.10 1.39
CA ASP A 55 -5.86 14.50 2.58
C ASP A 55 -7.34 14.18 2.38
N TRP A 56 -7.93 13.43 3.32
CA TRP A 56 -9.31 12.95 3.25
C TRP A 56 -10.37 14.08 3.16
N VAL A 57 -10.07 15.30 3.61
CA VAL A 57 -10.97 16.46 3.47
C VAL A 57 -10.65 17.34 2.26
N SER A 58 -9.64 16.98 1.47
CA SER A 58 -9.28 17.72 0.25
C SER A 58 -10.45 17.83 -0.72
N GLU A 59 -10.60 19.01 -1.33
CA GLU A 59 -11.60 19.24 -2.38
C GLU A 59 -11.34 18.38 -3.64
N PHE A 60 -10.10 17.94 -3.83
CA PHE A 60 -9.68 17.10 -4.95
C PHE A 60 -10.02 15.62 -4.78
N VAL A 61 -10.43 15.19 -3.58
CA VAL A 61 -10.94 13.83 -3.37
C VAL A 61 -12.30 13.68 -4.07
N PRO A 62 -12.47 12.70 -4.98
CA PRO A 62 -13.76 12.40 -5.58
C PRO A 62 -14.82 12.20 -4.49
N LYS A 63 -15.91 12.97 -4.55
CA LYS A 63 -16.94 12.96 -3.48
C LYS A 63 -17.45 11.56 -3.15
N ALA A 64 -17.56 10.68 -4.15
CA ALA A 64 -18.02 9.30 -4.00
C ALA A 64 -17.00 8.37 -3.32
N ALA A 65 -15.72 8.76 -3.25
CA ALA A 65 -14.67 8.00 -2.58
C ALA A 65 -14.40 8.48 -1.15
N ARG A 66 -15.12 9.51 -0.67
CA ARG A 66 -14.96 10.02 0.70
C ARG A 66 -15.56 9.05 1.70
N GLY A 67 -14.91 8.96 2.86
CA GLY A 67 -15.32 8.09 3.95
C GLY A 67 -14.23 7.08 4.27
N GLU A 68 -14.61 6.03 4.99
CA GLU A 68 -13.70 4.93 5.30
C GLU A 68 -13.46 4.07 4.05
N ALA A 69 -12.25 3.51 3.97
CA ALA A 69 -11.90 2.57 2.91
C ALA A 69 -12.78 1.32 3.02
N GLN A 70 -13.56 1.04 1.98
CA GLN A 70 -14.44 -0.13 1.93
C GLN A 70 -14.38 -0.78 0.55
N GLY A 71 -14.24 -2.11 0.53
CA GLY A 71 -14.36 -2.90 -0.71
C GLY A 71 -13.13 -2.89 -1.64
N SER A 72 -12.00 -2.29 -1.23
CA SER A 72 -10.72 -2.39 -1.93
C SER A 72 -9.56 -2.63 -0.95
N TYR A 73 -8.52 -3.30 -1.44
CA TYR A 73 -7.24 -3.47 -0.76
C TYR A 73 -6.13 -3.26 -1.79
N ILE A 74 -4.94 -2.89 -1.31
CA ILE A 74 -3.76 -2.75 -2.17
C ILE A 74 -2.81 -3.92 -1.97
N GLU A 75 -2.21 -4.37 -3.05
CA GLU A 75 -1.14 -5.36 -3.02
C GLU A 75 0.18 -4.67 -3.34
N ILE A 76 1.14 -4.77 -2.43
CA ILE A 76 2.49 -4.24 -2.57
C ILE A 76 3.44 -5.42 -2.66
N VAL A 77 4.16 -5.50 -3.77
CA VAL A 77 5.16 -6.54 -3.99
C VAL A 77 6.49 -6.05 -3.47
N VAL A 78 7.04 -6.74 -2.46
CA VAL A 78 8.31 -6.40 -1.80
C VAL A 78 9.29 -7.56 -1.91
N PRO A 79 10.60 -7.32 -1.95
CA PRO A 79 11.59 -8.39 -2.00
C PRO A 79 11.59 -9.25 -0.71
N ASP A 80 11.25 -8.65 0.43
CA ASP A 80 11.22 -9.30 1.74
C ASP A 80 10.11 -8.68 2.60
N VAL A 81 9.09 -9.48 2.93
CA VAL A 81 7.94 -9.04 3.74
C VAL A 81 8.33 -8.80 5.19
N ILE A 82 9.23 -9.62 5.76
CA ILE A 82 9.66 -9.47 7.16
C ILE A 82 10.42 -8.17 7.32
N ALA A 83 11.38 -7.89 6.43
CA ALA A 83 12.14 -6.66 6.46
C ALA A 83 11.25 -5.42 6.29
N ALA A 84 10.23 -5.49 5.43
CA ALA A 84 9.27 -4.41 5.24
C ALA A 84 8.43 -4.14 6.52
N LEU A 85 7.96 -5.20 7.19
CA LEU A 85 7.23 -5.08 8.47
C LEU A 85 8.13 -4.52 9.58
N ASP A 86 9.38 -5.00 9.67
CA ASP A 86 10.36 -4.51 10.65
C ASP A 86 10.66 -3.02 10.46
N ALA A 87 10.69 -2.53 9.22
CA ALA A 87 10.94 -1.12 8.90
C ALA A 87 9.85 -0.18 9.43
N VAL A 88 8.63 -0.69 9.64
CA VAL A 88 7.48 0.06 10.16
C VAL A 88 7.04 -0.36 11.57
N ARG A 89 7.83 -1.19 12.28
CA ARG A 89 7.49 -1.67 13.63
C ARG A 89 7.24 -0.58 14.68
N SER A 90 7.71 0.64 14.44
CA SER A 90 7.51 1.79 15.33
C SER A 90 6.15 2.47 15.16
N PHE A 91 5.39 2.09 14.13
CA PHE A 91 4.05 2.58 13.89
C PHE A 91 3.05 1.65 14.56
N ASP A 92 1.95 2.21 15.04
CA ASP A 92 0.85 1.46 15.62
C ASP A 92 -0.04 0.94 14.48
N ILE A 93 0.29 -0.24 13.97
CA ILE A 93 -0.44 -0.91 12.87
C ILE A 93 -0.98 -2.27 13.32
N GLU A 94 -2.11 -2.66 12.74
CA GLU A 94 -2.68 -3.97 12.96
C GLU A 94 -2.20 -4.95 11.88
N ILE A 95 -1.59 -6.07 12.30
CA ILE A 95 -1.31 -7.20 11.41
C ILE A 95 -2.52 -8.15 11.43
N ILE A 96 -3.29 -8.18 10.34
CA ILE A 96 -4.47 -9.02 10.17
C ILE A 96 -4.04 -10.47 9.90
N GLU A 97 -3.05 -10.66 9.02
CA GLU A 97 -2.50 -11.97 8.69
C GLU A 97 -0.97 -11.91 8.84
N GLN A 98 -0.44 -12.76 9.72
CA GLN A 98 1.00 -12.86 9.97
C GLN A 98 1.73 -13.48 8.76
N PRO A 99 3.00 -13.11 8.52
CA PRO A 99 3.82 -13.77 7.51
C PRO A 99 3.93 -15.29 7.80
N GLY A 100 3.71 -16.11 6.78
CA GLY A 100 3.69 -17.57 6.92
C GLY A 100 5.04 -18.20 7.29
N ASP A 101 5.00 -19.38 7.92
CA ASP A 101 6.15 -20.01 8.60
C ASP A 101 7.33 -20.39 7.69
N VAL A 102 7.08 -20.73 6.42
CA VAL A 102 8.12 -21.34 5.56
C VAL A 102 8.98 -20.29 4.86
N HIS A 103 8.37 -19.18 4.41
CA HIS A 103 9.06 -18.16 3.60
C HIS A 103 8.54 -16.71 3.83
N GLY A 104 7.66 -16.48 4.81
CA GLY A 104 7.14 -15.14 5.11
C GLY A 104 6.47 -14.45 3.91
N GLU A 105 6.01 -15.20 2.92
CA GLU A 105 5.80 -14.69 1.55
C GLU A 105 4.67 -13.67 1.45
N ARG A 106 3.76 -13.66 2.42
CA ARG A 106 2.57 -12.81 2.41
C ARG A 106 2.19 -12.41 3.83
N ALA A 107 1.88 -11.14 4.02
CA ALA A 107 1.25 -10.62 5.23
C ALA A 107 0.12 -9.65 4.85
N VAL A 108 -0.87 -9.49 5.72
CA VAL A 108 -1.94 -8.51 5.56
C VAL A 108 -1.98 -7.61 6.78
N LEU A 109 -2.05 -6.31 6.56
CA LEU A 109 -2.09 -5.31 7.62
C LEU A 109 -3.15 -4.23 7.33
N ARG A 110 -3.52 -3.49 8.38
CA ARG A 110 -4.16 -2.18 8.25
C ARG A 110 -3.09 -1.09 8.39
N ASP A 111 -3.11 -0.13 7.48
CA ASP A 111 -2.28 1.07 7.61
C ASP A 111 -2.82 2.04 8.68
N LEU A 112 -2.21 3.23 8.78
CA LEU A 112 -2.56 4.26 9.78
C LEU A 112 -3.99 4.80 9.65
N ASP A 113 -4.62 4.67 8.48
CA ASP A 113 -5.96 5.17 8.20
C ASP A 113 -7.00 4.06 8.00
N GLY A 114 -6.59 2.80 8.16
CA GLY A 114 -7.44 1.61 8.09
C GLY A 114 -7.51 0.94 6.72
N HIS A 115 -6.69 1.37 5.75
CA HIS A 115 -6.59 0.72 4.44
C HIS A 115 -6.00 -0.67 4.58
N VAL A 116 -6.60 -1.65 3.90
CA VAL A 116 -6.09 -3.02 3.87
C VAL A 116 -4.94 -3.11 2.87
N VAL A 117 -3.77 -3.52 3.34
CA VAL A 117 -2.55 -3.69 2.55
C VAL A 117 -2.11 -5.14 2.63
N THR A 118 -1.90 -5.76 1.46
CA THR A 118 -1.23 -7.05 1.35
C THR A 118 0.23 -6.80 0.96
N LEU A 119 1.17 -7.22 1.80
CA LEU A 119 2.57 -7.35 1.43
C LEU A 119 2.78 -8.75 0.87
N ILE A 120 3.48 -8.86 -0.26
CA ILE A 120 3.75 -10.16 -0.87
C ILE A 120 5.11 -10.19 -1.58
N THR A 121 5.79 -11.32 -1.57
CA THR A 121 6.99 -11.51 -2.38
C THR A 121 6.64 -11.79 -3.84
N PRO A 122 7.53 -11.49 -4.81
CA PRO A 122 7.31 -11.84 -6.22
C PRO A 122 6.97 -13.32 -6.43
N GLN A 123 7.56 -14.21 -5.63
CA GLN A 123 7.33 -15.66 -5.66
C GLN A 123 5.95 -16.01 -5.13
N GLY A 124 5.54 -15.43 -3.99
CA GLY A 124 4.23 -15.68 -3.39
C GLY A 124 3.08 -15.17 -4.27
N ARG A 125 3.29 -14.08 -5.02
CA ARG A 125 2.24 -13.43 -5.85
C ARG A 125 1.61 -14.35 -6.88
N PHE A 126 2.40 -15.26 -7.45
CA PHE A 126 1.95 -16.18 -8.49
C PHE A 126 1.90 -17.63 -8.02
N ALA A 127 2.14 -17.87 -6.73
CA ALA A 127 1.98 -19.20 -6.16
C ALA A 127 0.50 -19.60 -6.25
N VAL A 128 0.23 -20.71 -6.93
CA VAL A 128 -1.11 -21.32 -6.90
C VAL A 128 -1.32 -21.83 -5.47
N PRO A 129 -2.39 -21.41 -4.77
CA PRO A 129 -2.69 -21.99 -3.47
C PRO A 129 -2.77 -23.51 -3.62
N PRO A 130 -2.17 -24.31 -2.73
CA PRO A 130 -2.38 -25.76 -2.77
C PRO A 130 -3.89 -26.02 -2.80
N GLU A 131 -4.34 -26.93 -3.66
CA GLU A 131 -5.76 -27.26 -3.81
C GLU A 131 -6.37 -27.50 -2.43
N GLN A 132 -7.17 -26.52 -1.97
CA GLN A 132 -7.97 -26.72 -0.78
C GLN A 132 -9.01 -27.76 -1.17
N HIS A 133 -8.79 -29.01 -0.77
CA HIS A 133 -9.83 -30.01 -0.73
C HIS A 133 -10.84 -29.53 0.31
N VAL A 134 -11.83 -28.76 -0.14
CA VAL A 134 -12.99 -28.41 0.66
C VAL A 134 -13.76 -29.71 0.85
N GLY A 135 -13.64 -30.29 2.05
CA GLY A 135 -14.51 -31.36 2.54
C GLY A 135 -15.76 -30.80 3.19
#